data_AF-A0AAI8CLD3-F1
#
_entry.id   AF-A0AAI8CLD3-F1
#
_cell.length_a   1.000
_cell.length_b   1.000
_cell.length_c   1.000
_cell.angle_alpha   90.00
_cell.angle_beta   90.00
_cell.angle_gamma   90.00
#
_symmetry.space_group_name_H-M   'P 1'
#
loop_
_entity.id
_entity.type
_entity.pdbx_description
1 polymer ?
#
loop_
_entity_poly.entity_id
_entity_poly.type
_entity_poly.pdbx_seq_one_letter_code
_entity_poly.pdbx_strand_id
1 'polypeptide(L)'
;MGYEESTVVFAAVLVVLLLTSCELFQAPPLLKTVTLDGSLSDWGNYVYTDGATDSQWGANNEIYRAGILFDATNLYIAGEFTKEGFNNFMVIVDLSGVTGAQDTTKHPWGRKYKFEKGDVDFVLETWGDGYGAWRFTSAEATSVQVTLASTETSDGHKVVEIAVPLNKLGVTDPNKLSVKAVFVLTGGLSNDGSKQYAGDFYPNQGFEAGDGGYNVPVVIAKTISNPLKK
;
A
#
# COMPACT_ATOMS: atom_id res chain seq x y z
N MET A 1 46.83 -42.08 -15.32
CA MET A 1 46.59 -40.69 -14.87
C MET A 1 45.35 -40.20 -15.59
N GLY A 2 44.27 -39.86 -14.89
CA GLY A 2 43.09 -39.28 -15.56
C GLY A 2 41.72 -39.42 -14.88
N TYR A 3 41.62 -39.95 -13.65
CA TYR A 3 40.31 -40.19 -13.01
C TYR A 3 40.08 -39.43 -11.68
N GLU A 4 40.99 -38.53 -11.28
CA GLU A 4 40.82 -37.79 -10.01
C GLU A 4 40.26 -36.37 -10.17
N GLU A 5 40.39 -35.74 -11.35
CA GLU A 5 39.90 -34.36 -11.53
C GLU A 5 38.39 -34.26 -11.82
N SER A 6 37.78 -35.23 -12.50
CA SER A 6 36.35 -35.15 -12.86
C SER A 6 35.40 -35.29 -11.66
N THR A 7 35.79 -36.00 -10.61
CA THR A 7 34.93 -36.25 -9.44
C THR A 7 34.83 -35.03 -8.53
N VAL A 8 35.92 -34.25 -8.43
CA VAL A 8 35.99 -33.04 -7.61
C VAL A 8 35.18 -31.90 -8.23
N VAL A 9 35.22 -31.77 -9.57
CA VAL A 9 34.47 -30.72 -10.29
C VAL A 9 32.95 -30.99 -10.22
N PHE A 10 32.51 -32.24 -10.35
CA PHE A 10 31.07 -32.58 -10.25
C PHE A 10 30.48 -32.33 -8.86
N ALA A 11 31.24 -32.61 -7.80
CA ALA A 11 30.80 -32.36 -6.43
C ALA A 11 30.69 -30.85 -6.12
N ALA A 12 31.62 -30.03 -6.63
CA ALA A 12 31.61 -28.59 -6.43
C ALA A 12 30.41 -27.91 -7.14
N VAL A 13 30.06 -28.33 -8.35
CA VAL A 13 28.91 -27.79 -9.11
C VAL A 13 27.58 -28.13 -8.43
N LEU A 14 27.44 -29.34 -7.87
CA LEU A 14 26.23 -29.77 -7.18
C LEU A 14 26.00 -28.99 -5.87
N VAL A 15 27.07 -28.69 -5.12
CA VAL A 15 26.99 -27.90 -3.88
C VAL A 15 26.65 -26.44 -4.16
N VAL A 16 27.15 -25.84 -5.23
CA VAL A 16 26.78 -24.47 -5.64
C VAL A 16 25.32 -24.40 -6.12
N LEU A 17 24.82 -25.41 -6.84
CA LEU A 17 23.40 -25.52 -7.21
C LEU A 17 22.48 -25.71 -5.98
N LEU A 18 22.91 -26.48 -4.98
CA LEU A 18 22.18 -26.66 -3.72
C LEU A 18 22.17 -25.40 -2.85
N LEU A 19 23.29 -24.66 -2.77
CA LEU A 19 23.37 -23.42 -1.99
C LEU A 19 22.58 -22.26 -2.62
N THR A 20 22.59 -22.15 -3.96
CA THR A 20 21.76 -21.16 -4.68
C THR A 20 20.27 -21.51 -4.66
N SER A 21 19.92 -22.79 -4.57
CA SER A 21 18.51 -23.21 -4.44
C SER A 21 17.87 -22.81 -3.11
N CYS A 22 18.67 -22.65 -2.04
CA CYS A 22 18.15 -22.23 -0.74
C CYS A 22 17.67 -20.76 -0.74
N GLU A 23 18.30 -19.90 -1.55
CA GLU A 23 17.85 -18.51 -1.75
C GLU A 23 16.59 -18.41 -2.64
N LEU A 24 16.40 -19.36 -3.55
CA LEU A 24 15.18 -19.50 -4.38
C LEU A 24 13.97 -20.06 -3.60
N PHE A 25 14.17 -20.62 -2.40
CA PHE A 25 13.13 -21.19 -1.54
C PHE A 25 12.88 -20.41 -0.24
N GLN A 26 13.48 -19.23 -0.05
CA GLN A 26 12.97 -18.32 0.97
C GLN A 26 11.58 -17.86 0.55
N ALA A 27 10.55 -18.50 1.10
CA ALA A 27 9.24 -17.88 1.20
C ALA A 27 9.48 -16.43 1.68
N PRO A 28 8.95 -15.39 0.99
CA PRO A 28 8.81 -14.07 1.55
C PRO A 28 8.26 -14.25 2.97
N PRO A 29 8.89 -13.61 3.96
CA PRO A 29 8.42 -13.77 5.31
C PRO A 29 6.98 -13.26 5.35
N LEU A 30 6.05 -14.14 5.71
CA LEU A 30 4.81 -13.69 6.36
C LEU A 30 5.26 -12.75 7.48
N LEU A 31 4.81 -11.51 7.44
CA LEU A 31 5.46 -10.48 8.24
C LEU A 31 5.02 -10.60 9.69
N LYS A 32 3.71 -10.44 9.91
CA LYS A 32 3.11 -10.38 11.24
C LYS A 32 1.59 -10.36 11.14
N THR A 33 0.91 -10.92 12.13
CA THR A 33 -0.52 -10.68 12.39
C THR A 33 -0.65 -9.50 13.36
N VAL A 34 -1.55 -8.56 13.05
CA VAL A 34 -1.92 -7.44 13.93
C VAL A 34 -3.30 -7.65 14.53
N THR A 35 -3.50 -7.14 15.73
CA THR A 35 -4.79 -7.10 16.41
C THR A 35 -5.51 -5.84 15.96
N LEU A 36 -6.73 -5.97 15.41
CA LEU A 36 -7.53 -4.80 15.07
C LEU A 36 -8.22 -4.26 16.32
N ASP A 37 -7.61 -3.27 16.97
CA ASP A 37 -8.15 -2.61 18.16
C ASP A 37 -8.18 -1.07 18.06
N GLY A 38 -7.76 -0.53 16.92
CA GLY A 38 -7.68 0.89 16.65
C GLY A 38 -6.47 1.55 17.33
N SER A 39 -5.42 0.78 17.64
CA SER A 39 -4.16 1.27 18.18
C SER A 39 -2.98 0.72 17.37
N LEU A 40 -1.99 1.57 17.10
CA LEU A 40 -0.83 1.17 16.29
C LEU A 40 0.29 0.53 17.12
N SER A 41 0.01 0.16 18.37
CA SER A 41 1.03 -0.24 19.35
C SER A 41 1.71 -1.57 19.02
N ASP A 42 1.01 -2.47 18.33
CA ASP A 42 1.53 -3.78 17.93
C ASP A 42 2.17 -3.78 16.53
N TRP A 43 2.12 -2.68 15.77
CA TRP A 43 2.69 -2.60 14.42
C TRP A 43 4.22 -2.61 14.40
N GLY A 44 4.86 -2.13 15.46
CA GLY A 44 6.32 -2.05 15.56
C GLY A 44 6.92 -1.24 14.41
N ASN A 45 7.89 -1.81 13.68
CA ASN A 45 8.59 -1.11 12.59
C ASN A 45 7.82 -1.10 11.25
N TYR A 46 6.58 -1.61 11.21
CA TYR A 46 5.75 -1.61 10.00
C TYR A 46 4.76 -0.45 9.92
N VAL A 47 4.73 0.39 10.95
CA VAL A 47 4.12 1.72 10.90
C VAL A 47 5.23 2.75 10.76
N TYR A 48 5.06 3.66 9.81
CA TYR A 48 6.01 4.69 9.48
C TYR A 48 5.46 6.04 9.91
N THR A 49 6.35 6.92 10.36
CA THR A 49 6.00 8.30 10.72
C THR A 49 6.18 9.21 9.51
N ASP A 50 5.19 10.05 9.28
CA ASP A 50 5.21 11.11 8.28
C ASP A 50 5.69 12.43 8.88
N GLY A 51 5.95 13.42 8.03
CA GLY A 51 6.03 14.80 8.48
C GLY A 51 4.70 15.21 9.14
N ALA A 52 4.77 16.11 10.13
CA ALA A 52 3.56 16.57 10.84
C ALA A 52 3.01 17.89 10.27
N THR A 53 3.63 18.41 9.20
CA THR A 53 3.38 19.75 8.66
C THR A 53 3.67 19.87 7.16
N ASP A 54 3.69 18.77 6.43
CA ASP A 54 4.00 18.69 5.00
C ASP A 54 2.76 18.59 4.11
N SER A 55 1.57 18.47 4.71
CA SER A 55 0.32 18.72 4.01
C SER A 55 0.25 20.13 3.42
N GLN A 56 -0.09 20.18 2.14
CA GLN A 56 -0.39 21.41 1.39
C GLN A 56 -1.73 22.04 1.82
N TRP A 57 -2.55 21.34 2.62
CA TRP A 57 -3.82 21.83 3.16
C TRP A 57 -3.76 22.15 4.66
N GLY A 58 -2.57 22.06 5.25
CA GLY A 58 -2.32 22.35 6.66
C GLY A 58 -2.75 21.23 7.61
N ALA A 59 -2.51 21.46 8.91
CA ALA A 59 -2.57 20.44 9.97
C ALA A 59 -3.94 19.77 10.17
N ASN A 60 -5.02 20.33 9.64
CA ASN A 60 -6.35 19.71 9.71
C ASN A 60 -6.56 18.63 8.63
N ASN A 61 -5.63 18.50 7.70
CA ASN A 61 -5.62 17.49 6.65
C ASN A 61 -4.20 16.93 6.54
N GLU A 62 -3.73 16.22 7.55
CA GLU A 62 -2.36 15.72 7.66
C GLU A 62 -2.35 14.21 7.90
N ILE A 63 -1.44 13.49 7.24
CA ILE A 63 -1.11 12.11 7.57
C ILE A 63 0.03 12.17 8.58
N TYR A 64 -0.11 11.48 9.71
CA TYR A 64 0.94 11.40 10.74
C TYR A 64 1.65 10.06 10.72
N ARG A 65 0.90 8.99 10.43
CA ARG A 65 1.44 7.64 10.33
C ARG A 65 0.73 6.84 9.27
N ALA A 66 1.48 5.96 8.64
CA ALA A 66 0.99 5.03 7.63
C ALA A 66 1.64 3.67 7.82
N GLY A 67 0.89 2.59 7.66
CA GLY A 67 1.39 1.23 7.81
C GLY A 67 0.76 0.28 6.81
N ILE A 68 1.58 -0.60 6.24
CA ILE A 68 1.12 -1.67 5.35
C ILE A 68 1.90 -2.94 5.69
N LEU A 69 1.24 -4.07 5.92
CA LEU A 69 1.89 -5.37 6.10
C LEU A 69 0.91 -6.49 5.76
N PHE A 70 1.35 -7.74 5.76
CA PHE A 70 0.45 -8.87 5.53
C PHE A 70 0.91 -10.13 6.27
N ASP A 71 -0.04 -11.03 6.48
CA ASP A 71 0.20 -12.41 6.91
C ASP A 71 -0.33 -13.42 5.88
N ALA A 72 -0.56 -14.67 6.29
CA ALA A 72 -1.05 -15.71 5.39
C ALA A 72 -2.48 -15.48 4.90
N THR A 73 -3.26 -14.62 5.57
CA THR A 73 -4.69 -14.47 5.33
C THR A 73 -5.07 -13.06 4.94
N ASN A 74 -4.45 -12.04 5.53
CA ASN A 74 -4.89 -10.66 5.42
C ASN A 74 -3.76 -9.73 4.98
N LEU A 75 -4.13 -8.75 4.15
CA LEU A 75 -3.44 -7.48 4.05
C LEU A 75 -3.92 -6.60 5.20
N TYR A 76 -2.98 -5.96 5.88
CA TYR A 76 -3.24 -5.03 6.97
C TYR A 76 -2.82 -3.62 6.58
N ILE A 77 -3.69 -2.65 6.84
CA ILE A 77 -3.48 -1.22 6.59
C ILE A 77 -3.66 -0.47 7.91
N ALA A 78 -2.73 0.42 8.22
CA ALA A 78 -2.82 1.35 9.34
C ALA A 78 -2.70 2.80 8.87
N GLY A 79 -3.41 3.69 9.56
CA GLY A 79 -3.30 5.13 9.37
C GLY A 79 -3.53 5.89 10.67
N GLU A 80 -2.80 6.99 10.84
CA GLU A 80 -3.09 8.05 11.81
C GLU A 80 -3.13 9.36 11.03
N PHE A 81 -4.26 10.06 11.02
CA PHE A 81 -4.45 11.25 10.19
C PHE A 81 -5.50 12.21 10.76
N THR A 82 -5.44 13.47 10.36
CA THR A 82 -6.54 14.44 10.45
C THR A 82 -7.16 14.65 9.07
N LYS A 83 -8.46 14.92 9.01
CA LYS A 83 -9.12 15.35 7.77
C LYS A 83 -10.33 16.21 8.08
N GLU A 84 -10.56 17.24 7.26
CA GLU A 84 -11.72 18.12 7.35
C GLU A 84 -12.63 18.03 6.12
N GLY A 85 -13.90 18.37 6.34
CA GLY A 85 -14.90 18.42 5.28
C GLY A 85 -15.05 17.09 4.53
N PHE A 86 -15.09 17.16 3.20
CA PHE A 86 -15.21 16.01 2.31
C PHE A 86 -13.86 15.53 1.77
N ASN A 87 -12.76 15.79 2.48
CA ASN A 87 -11.48 15.19 2.15
C ASN A 87 -11.46 13.71 2.57
N ASN A 88 -10.63 12.95 1.88
CA ASN A 88 -10.60 11.51 1.99
C ASN A 88 -9.17 11.03 2.28
N PHE A 89 -9.00 10.20 3.31
CA PHE A 89 -7.79 9.41 3.46
C PHE A 89 -7.94 8.16 2.59
N MET A 90 -7.13 8.08 1.55
CA MET A 90 -7.15 7.00 0.58
C MET A 90 -5.84 6.22 0.64
N VAL A 91 -5.92 4.90 0.53
CA VAL A 91 -4.75 4.02 0.42
C VAL A 91 -4.86 3.26 -0.89
N ILE A 92 -3.83 3.34 -1.71
CA ILE A 92 -3.78 2.72 -3.04
C ILE A 92 -2.68 1.68 -3.03
N VAL A 93 -3.00 0.46 -3.46
CA VAL A 93 -2.16 -0.72 -3.27
C VAL A 93 -1.94 -1.45 -4.60
N ASP A 94 -0.68 -1.86 -4.81
CA ASP A 94 -0.18 -2.76 -5.87
C ASP A 94 0.29 -4.06 -5.18
N LEU A 95 -0.19 -5.20 -5.67
CA LEU A 95 0.05 -6.54 -5.16
C LEU A 95 0.72 -7.40 -6.24
N SER A 96 1.96 -7.84 -5.99
CA SER A 96 2.65 -8.67 -6.96
C SER A 96 1.93 -10.01 -7.20
N GLY A 97 1.80 -10.38 -8.48
CA GLY A 97 1.13 -11.62 -8.88
C GLY A 97 -0.39 -11.51 -8.96
N VAL A 98 -0.94 -10.32 -8.69
CA VAL A 98 -2.31 -9.94 -9.05
C VAL A 98 -2.24 -9.05 -10.30
N THR A 99 -3.31 -9.05 -11.10
CA THR A 99 -3.44 -8.14 -12.24
C THR A 99 -4.54 -7.14 -11.94
N GLY A 100 -4.11 -5.90 -11.73
CA GLY A 100 -4.95 -4.77 -11.37
C GLY A 100 -5.39 -3.94 -12.56
N ALA A 101 -5.87 -2.75 -12.26
CA ALA A 101 -6.21 -1.71 -13.23
C ALA A 101 -5.00 -0.80 -13.51
N GLN A 102 -4.94 -0.23 -14.70
CA GLN A 102 -3.91 0.77 -15.04
C GLN A 102 -3.98 2.02 -14.14
N ASP A 103 -5.19 2.38 -13.69
CA ASP A 103 -5.46 3.53 -12.84
C ASP A 103 -6.78 3.35 -12.09
N THR A 104 -7.14 4.31 -11.24
CA THR A 104 -8.37 4.28 -10.45
C THR A 104 -9.65 4.69 -11.22
N THR A 105 -9.59 4.91 -12.54
CA THR A 105 -10.75 5.44 -13.32
C THR A 105 -11.94 4.49 -13.43
N LYS A 106 -11.74 3.21 -13.10
CA LYS A 106 -12.82 2.22 -13.01
C LYS A 106 -13.82 2.51 -11.90
N HIS A 107 -13.47 3.35 -10.93
CA HIS A 107 -14.34 3.73 -9.84
C HIS A 107 -15.02 5.08 -10.10
N PRO A 108 -16.33 5.24 -9.81
CA PRO A 108 -17.15 6.35 -10.33
C PRO A 108 -16.90 7.72 -9.67
N TRP A 109 -16.19 7.77 -8.54
CA TRP A 109 -15.89 9.00 -7.78
C TRP A 109 -14.96 10.02 -8.47
N GLY A 110 -14.45 9.70 -9.66
CA GLY A 110 -13.63 10.60 -10.47
C GLY A 110 -12.18 10.80 -10.02
N ARG A 111 -11.70 10.15 -8.94
CA ARG A 111 -10.29 10.26 -8.51
C ARG A 111 -9.42 9.45 -9.45
N LYS A 112 -8.30 10.03 -9.91
CA LYS A 112 -7.44 9.41 -10.94
C LYS A 112 -5.99 9.34 -10.49
N TYR A 113 -5.60 8.15 -10.06
CA TYR A 113 -4.25 7.79 -9.62
C TYR A 113 -3.77 6.58 -10.41
N LYS A 114 -2.47 6.55 -10.68
CA LYS A 114 -1.78 5.37 -11.24
C LYS A 114 -0.40 5.24 -10.65
N PHE A 115 0.13 4.03 -10.59
CA PHE A 115 1.53 3.83 -10.28
C PHE A 115 2.40 4.15 -11.51
N GLU A 116 3.58 4.72 -11.27
CA GLU A 116 4.63 4.82 -12.30
C GLU A 116 5.06 3.41 -12.73
N LYS A 117 5.16 2.49 -11.76
CA LYS A 117 5.59 1.10 -11.93
C LYS A 117 4.71 0.15 -11.14
N GLY A 118 3.77 -0.48 -11.84
CA GLY A 118 2.77 -1.39 -11.27
C GLY A 118 1.39 -1.05 -11.79
N ASP A 119 0.39 -1.59 -11.12
CA ASP A 119 -1.04 -1.41 -11.35
C ASP A 119 -1.76 -1.19 -10.01
N VAL A 120 -3.03 -0.81 -10.10
CA VAL A 120 -3.90 -0.61 -8.94
C VAL A 120 -4.68 -1.90 -8.71
N ASP A 121 -4.44 -2.59 -7.61
CA ASP A 121 -5.17 -3.81 -7.25
C ASP A 121 -6.23 -3.55 -6.18
N PHE A 122 -5.97 -2.59 -5.29
CA PHE A 122 -6.86 -2.29 -4.18
C PHE A 122 -6.82 -0.80 -3.82
N VAL A 123 -8.00 -0.27 -3.46
CA VAL A 123 -8.14 1.06 -2.88
C VAL A 123 -9.00 1.00 -1.63
N LEU A 124 -8.51 1.62 -0.57
CA LEU A 124 -9.29 1.97 0.62
C LEU A 124 -9.63 3.45 0.58
N GLU A 125 -10.81 3.81 1.07
CA GLU A 125 -11.31 5.19 1.20
C GLU A 125 -12.01 5.40 2.55
N THR A 126 -11.88 6.60 3.12
CA THR A 126 -12.58 7.07 4.34
C THR A 126 -13.46 8.30 4.03
N TRP A 127 -14.68 8.08 3.54
CA TRP A 127 -15.64 9.17 3.27
C TRP A 127 -16.43 9.50 4.54
N GLY A 128 -16.36 10.75 5.01
CA GLY A 128 -16.98 11.13 6.29
C GLY A 128 -16.43 10.28 7.44
N ASP A 129 -17.31 9.50 8.08
CA ASP A 129 -16.96 8.52 9.13
C ASP A 129 -17.04 7.06 8.64
N GLY A 130 -17.39 6.84 7.37
CA GLY A 130 -17.50 5.54 6.75
C GLY A 130 -16.25 5.13 5.97
N TYR A 131 -16.21 3.85 5.59
CA TYR A 131 -15.11 3.26 4.85
C TYR A 131 -15.64 2.52 3.62
N GLY A 132 -14.92 2.65 2.52
CA GLY A 132 -15.10 1.86 1.32
C GLY A 132 -13.80 1.17 0.94
N ALA A 133 -13.93 -0.02 0.40
CA ALA A 133 -12.79 -0.85 0.03
C ALA A 133 -13.11 -1.51 -1.30
N TRP A 134 -12.18 -1.41 -2.24
CA TRP A 134 -12.43 -1.71 -3.64
C TRP A 134 -11.27 -2.49 -4.22
N ARG A 135 -11.57 -3.67 -4.76
CA ARG A 135 -10.65 -4.40 -5.61
C ARG A 135 -10.75 -3.88 -7.03
N PHE A 136 -9.60 -3.61 -7.62
CA PHE A 136 -9.47 -3.22 -9.01
C PHE A 136 -8.96 -4.41 -9.82
N THR A 137 -9.55 -4.58 -10.99
CA THR A 137 -9.08 -5.47 -12.06
C THR A 137 -8.95 -4.65 -13.33
N SER A 138 -8.37 -5.22 -14.38
CA SER A 138 -8.33 -4.56 -15.69
C SER A 138 -9.71 -4.14 -16.23
N ALA A 139 -10.78 -4.82 -15.79
CA ALA A 139 -12.14 -4.57 -16.25
C ALA A 139 -12.90 -3.56 -15.37
N GLU A 140 -12.85 -3.74 -14.05
CA GLU A 140 -13.80 -3.14 -13.10
C GLU A 140 -13.20 -2.86 -11.71
N ALA A 141 -13.92 -2.06 -10.92
CA ALA A 141 -13.72 -1.88 -9.49
C ALA A 141 -14.91 -2.49 -8.73
N THR A 142 -14.66 -3.39 -7.78
CA THR A 142 -15.69 -4.13 -7.03
C THR A 142 -15.49 -3.97 -5.53
N SER A 143 -16.59 -3.81 -4.78
CA SER A 143 -16.51 -3.64 -3.33
C SER A 143 -15.99 -4.91 -2.65
N VAL A 144 -15.11 -4.73 -1.68
CA VAL A 144 -14.55 -5.78 -0.84
C VAL A 144 -14.94 -5.50 0.61
N GLN A 145 -15.39 -6.53 1.32
CA GLN A 145 -15.64 -6.43 2.75
C GLN A 145 -14.32 -6.48 3.52
N VAL A 146 -14.18 -5.59 4.49
CA VAL A 146 -13.00 -5.45 5.33
C VAL A 146 -13.41 -5.50 6.80
N THR A 147 -12.46 -5.87 7.67
CA THR A 147 -12.60 -5.64 9.11
C THR A 147 -11.88 -4.35 9.45
N LEU A 148 -12.50 -3.51 10.26
CA LEU A 148 -11.98 -2.20 10.66
C LEU A 148 -12.06 -2.08 12.17
N ALA A 149 -11.01 -1.54 12.76
CA ALA A 149 -11.05 -0.89 14.06
C ALA A 149 -10.57 0.55 13.92
N SER A 150 -11.19 1.47 14.65
CA SER A 150 -10.79 2.87 14.63
C SER A 150 -10.99 3.52 15.99
N THR A 151 -10.09 4.43 16.34
CA THR A 151 -10.23 5.32 17.49
C THR A 151 -9.99 6.76 17.07
N GLU A 152 -10.38 7.70 17.92
CA GLU A 152 -10.03 9.11 17.78
C GLU A 152 -9.29 9.54 19.05
N THR A 153 -8.14 10.15 18.87
CA THR A 153 -7.32 10.67 19.96
C THR A 153 -7.90 11.98 20.50
N SER A 154 -7.45 12.41 21.67
CA SER A 154 -7.93 13.66 22.28
C SER A 154 -7.59 14.94 21.49
N ASP A 155 -6.58 14.86 20.63
CA ASP A 155 -6.16 15.91 19.69
C ASP A 155 -6.82 15.78 18.30
N GLY A 156 -7.79 14.88 18.14
CA GLY A 156 -8.63 14.76 16.94
C GLY A 156 -8.01 13.96 15.80
N HIS A 157 -6.94 13.19 16.07
CA HIS A 157 -6.38 12.28 15.07
C HIS A 157 -7.25 11.04 14.99
N LYS A 158 -7.62 10.66 13.78
CA LYS A 158 -8.26 9.38 13.50
C LYS A 158 -7.18 8.33 13.36
N VAL A 159 -7.26 7.28 14.17
CA VAL A 159 -6.41 6.09 14.08
C VAL A 159 -7.24 4.95 13.53
N VAL A 160 -6.74 4.29 12.49
CA VAL A 160 -7.45 3.21 11.79
C VAL A 160 -6.55 2.01 11.61
N GLU A 161 -7.13 0.83 11.79
CA GLU A 161 -6.53 -0.45 11.44
C GLU A 161 -7.53 -1.29 10.66
N ILE A 162 -7.08 -1.83 9.53
CA ILE A 162 -7.95 -2.52 8.58
C ILE A 162 -7.32 -3.84 8.16
N ALA A 163 -8.12 -4.90 8.17
CA ALA A 163 -7.77 -6.19 7.59
C ALA A 163 -8.60 -6.46 6.35
N VAL A 164 -7.91 -6.78 5.25
CA VAL A 164 -8.50 -7.13 3.96
C VAL A 164 -8.12 -8.58 3.64
N PRO A 165 -9.09 -9.51 3.49
CA PRO A 165 -8.76 -10.89 3.16
C PRO A 165 -8.06 -10.99 1.79
N LEU A 166 -6.85 -11.54 1.77
CA LEU A 166 -6.01 -11.65 0.57
C LEU A 166 -6.69 -12.43 -0.56
N ASN A 167 -7.46 -13.46 -0.22
CA ASN A 167 -8.21 -14.24 -1.20
C ASN A 167 -9.30 -13.42 -1.92
N LYS A 168 -9.81 -12.33 -1.32
CA LYS A 168 -10.75 -11.41 -1.96
C LYS A 168 -10.05 -10.49 -2.94
N LEU A 169 -8.75 -10.25 -2.76
CA LEU A 169 -7.91 -9.46 -3.66
C LEU A 169 -7.35 -10.28 -4.83
N GLY A 170 -7.52 -11.61 -4.80
CA GLY A 170 -7.02 -12.51 -5.85
C GLY A 170 -5.60 -13.04 -5.60
N VAL A 171 -5.04 -12.80 -4.41
CA VAL A 171 -3.77 -13.40 -4.01
C VAL A 171 -3.99 -14.89 -3.75
N THR A 172 -3.19 -15.72 -4.44
CA THR A 172 -3.27 -17.19 -4.36
C THR A 172 -2.12 -17.81 -3.58
N ASP A 173 -0.98 -17.13 -3.48
CA ASP A 173 0.18 -17.56 -2.70
C ASP A 173 0.78 -16.37 -1.94
N PRO A 174 0.40 -16.15 -0.67
CA PRO A 174 0.97 -15.11 0.18
C PRO A 174 2.50 -15.24 0.34
N ASN A 175 3.06 -16.44 0.18
CA ASN A 175 4.51 -16.67 0.15
C ASN A 175 5.14 -16.32 -1.20
N LYS A 176 4.49 -15.52 -2.05
CA LYS A 176 5.16 -14.82 -3.16
C LYS A 176 4.76 -13.36 -3.20
N LEU A 177 3.98 -12.92 -2.21
CA LEU A 177 3.42 -11.59 -2.20
C LEU A 177 4.49 -10.56 -1.83
N SER A 178 4.49 -9.49 -2.60
CA SER A 178 5.03 -8.19 -2.22
C SER A 178 3.93 -7.17 -2.45
N VAL A 179 3.87 -6.20 -1.55
CA VAL A 179 2.85 -5.16 -1.51
C VAL A 179 3.57 -3.83 -1.65
N LYS A 180 3.08 -2.97 -2.55
CA LYS A 180 3.40 -1.55 -2.54
C LYS A 180 2.16 -0.75 -2.19
N ALA A 181 2.32 0.29 -1.38
CA ALA A 181 1.22 1.16 -1.02
C ALA A 181 1.65 2.63 -1.01
N VAL A 182 0.69 3.49 -1.34
CA VAL A 182 0.76 4.92 -1.07
C VAL A 182 -0.50 5.33 -0.31
N PHE A 183 -0.34 6.29 0.57
CA PHE A 183 -1.38 6.91 1.36
C PHE A 183 -1.51 8.34 0.88
N VAL A 184 -2.75 8.83 0.76
CA VAL A 184 -3.00 10.16 0.24
C VAL A 184 -4.23 10.77 0.91
N LEU A 185 -4.11 12.01 1.36
CA LEU A 185 -5.26 12.85 1.67
C LEU A 185 -5.70 13.56 0.41
N THR A 186 -6.85 13.15 -0.12
CA THR A 186 -7.32 13.50 -1.46
C THR A 186 -8.68 14.18 -1.43
N GLY A 187 -8.83 15.12 -2.36
CA GLY A 187 -9.97 16.00 -2.53
C GLY A 187 -10.61 15.78 -3.89
N GLY A 188 -11.26 16.81 -4.41
CA GLY A 188 -11.94 16.78 -5.71
C GLY A 188 -11.01 16.88 -6.92
N LEU A 189 -11.63 16.95 -8.09
CA LEU A 189 -10.98 17.44 -9.30
C LEU A 189 -11.21 18.95 -9.43
N SER A 190 -10.37 19.64 -10.20
CA SER A 190 -10.70 20.98 -10.69
C SER A 190 -11.96 20.96 -11.56
N ASN A 191 -12.61 22.12 -11.74
CA ASN A 191 -13.86 22.25 -12.50
C ASN A 191 -13.75 21.74 -13.95
N ASP A 192 -12.57 21.89 -14.56
CA ASP A 192 -12.26 21.41 -15.92
C ASP A 192 -11.70 19.98 -15.94
N GLY A 193 -11.55 19.33 -14.77
CA GLY A 193 -11.01 17.99 -14.63
C GLY A 193 -9.51 17.85 -14.93
N SER A 194 -8.79 18.96 -15.12
CA SER A 194 -7.36 18.95 -15.47
C SER A 194 -6.46 18.65 -14.27
N LYS A 195 -6.93 18.94 -13.05
CA LYS A 195 -6.22 18.70 -11.79
C LYS A 195 -6.96 17.75 -10.86
N GLN A 196 -6.18 16.90 -10.18
CA GLN A 196 -6.59 16.15 -8.99
C GLN A 196 -5.97 16.81 -7.77
N TYR A 197 -6.81 17.13 -6.78
CA TYR A 197 -6.35 17.71 -5.53
C TYR A 197 -5.96 16.62 -4.55
N ALA A 198 -4.73 16.69 -4.03
CA ALA A 198 -4.25 15.92 -2.89
C ALA A 198 -3.40 16.82 -1.98
N GLY A 199 -3.78 16.88 -0.71
CA GLY A 199 -3.14 17.74 0.27
C GLY A 199 -1.83 17.13 0.73
N ASP A 200 -1.79 15.82 0.85
CA ASP A 200 -0.70 15.13 1.51
C ASP A 200 -0.53 13.70 0.98
N PHE A 201 0.70 13.20 1.00
CA PHE A 201 1.08 11.86 0.57
C PHE A 201 2.07 11.24 1.54
N TYR A 202 1.80 9.99 1.92
CA TYR A 202 2.85 9.13 2.45
C TYR A 202 3.15 7.93 1.53
N PRO A 203 4.42 7.76 1.12
CA PRO A 203 5.54 8.68 1.28
C PRO A 203 5.38 9.93 0.41
N ASN A 204 5.99 11.06 0.80
CA ASN A 204 6.13 12.24 -0.06
C ASN A 204 6.72 11.87 -1.42
N GLN A 205 5.97 12.12 -2.50
CA GLN A 205 6.28 11.77 -3.87
C GLN A 205 7.43 12.60 -4.47
N GLY A 206 7.76 13.75 -3.88
CA GLY A 206 8.84 14.65 -4.29
C GLY A 206 8.44 15.66 -5.37
N PHE A 207 7.14 15.75 -5.67
CA PHE A 207 6.58 16.74 -6.61
C PHE A 207 5.55 17.65 -5.93
N GLU A 208 5.29 17.47 -4.64
CA GLU A 208 4.40 18.30 -3.84
C GLU A 208 4.80 19.77 -3.99
N ALA A 209 3.87 20.59 -4.51
CA ALA A 209 4.09 22.02 -4.68
C ALA A 209 2.73 22.75 -4.69
N GLY A 210 2.67 23.91 -4.02
CA GLY A 210 1.55 24.85 -4.16
C GLY A 210 0.28 24.42 -3.41
N ASP A 211 -0.85 24.40 -4.10
CA ASP A 211 -2.19 24.20 -3.55
C ASP A 211 -2.61 22.72 -3.40
N GLY A 212 -1.69 21.80 -3.65
CA GLY A 212 -1.96 20.36 -3.74
C GLY A 212 -2.69 19.94 -5.02
N GLY A 213 -2.71 20.76 -6.06
CA GLY A 213 -3.34 20.44 -7.35
C GLY A 213 -2.36 19.84 -8.37
N TYR A 214 -2.56 18.58 -8.77
CA TYR A 214 -1.67 17.83 -9.66
C TYR A 214 -2.30 17.48 -11.00
N ASN A 215 -1.48 17.35 -12.04
CA ASN A 215 -1.92 16.86 -13.35
C ASN A 215 -2.58 15.47 -13.23
N VAL A 216 -3.61 15.27 -14.04
CA VAL A 216 -4.43 14.05 -14.03
C VAL A 216 -3.98 13.06 -15.12
N PRO A 217 -3.84 11.75 -14.82
CA PRO A 217 -3.87 11.14 -13.49
C PRO A 217 -2.61 11.47 -12.69
N VAL A 218 -2.73 11.51 -11.36
CA VAL A 218 -1.57 11.64 -10.47
C VAL A 218 -0.75 10.37 -10.56
N VAL A 219 0.56 10.52 -10.81
CA VAL A 219 1.48 9.40 -10.99
C VAL A 219 2.23 9.16 -9.68
N ILE A 220 1.97 8.00 -9.07
CA ILE A 220 2.60 7.56 -7.82
C ILE A 220 3.99 7.02 -8.15
N ALA A 221 5.01 7.76 -7.73
CA ALA A 221 6.42 7.45 -7.97
C ALA A 221 7.07 6.73 -6.77
N LYS A 222 6.58 6.98 -5.55
CA LYS A 222 7.14 6.41 -4.32
C LYS A 222 6.06 5.71 -3.51
N THR A 223 6.47 4.63 -2.86
CA THR A 223 5.57 3.74 -2.12
C THR A 223 6.27 3.20 -0.88
N ILE A 224 5.50 2.89 0.16
CA ILE A 224 5.92 1.88 1.14
C ILE A 224 5.95 0.53 0.42
N SER A 225 6.89 -0.35 0.76
CA SER A 225 6.95 -1.70 0.19
C SER A 225 7.21 -2.75 1.25
N ASN A 226 6.54 -3.89 1.13
CA ASN A 226 6.68 -5.01 2.05
C ASN A 226 6.61 -6.37 1.32
N PRO A 227 7.45 -7.37 1.65
CA PRO A 227 8.62 -7.25 2.52
C PRO A 227 9.62 -6.24 1.94
N LEU A 228 10.38 -5.58 2.82
CA LEU A 228 11.45 -4.67 2.42
C LEU A 228 12.46 -5.45 1.58
N LYS A 229 12.79 -4.95 0.38
CA LYS A 229 13.87 -5.51 -0.44
C LYS A 229 15.18 -5.30 0.33
N LYS A 230 15.88 -6.40 0.64
CA LYS A 230 17.22 -6.37 1.23
C LYS A 230 18.25 -5.84 0.23
#